data_AF-A0A8C0FYB9-F1
#
_entry.id   AF-A0A8C0FYB9-F1
#
_cell.length_a   1.000
_cell.length_b   1.000
_cell.length_c   1.000
_cell.angle_alpha   90.00
_cell.angle_beta   90.00
_cell.angle_gamma   90.00
#
_symmetry.space_group_name_H-M   'P 1'
#
loop_
_entity.id
_entity.type
_entity.pdbx_description
1 polymer ?
#
loop_
_entity_poly.entity_id
_entity_poly.type
_entity_poly.pdbx_seq_one_letter_code
_entity_poly.pdbx_strand_id
1 'polypeptide(L)'
;MGEQRNLEQKSRWTLLPSFSGDRFDNLFVDPYTGDVWGGCHPNGMKLFHYDPENLPGSEVIRIQNILSAKPTVTQVYAENGSVLQGCSVAAVYSGKLFIGTVFHRALYCEL
;
A
#
# COMPACT_ATOMS: atom_id res chain seq x y z
N MET A 1 -6.33 -35.11 -17.77
CA MET A 1 -4.91 -35.07 -17.36
C MET A 1 -4.48 -33.63 -17.49
N GLY A 2 -4.28 -32.95 -16.36
CA GLY A 2 -4.25 -31.49 -16.27
C GLY A 2 -3.01 -30.87 -16.92
N GLU A 3 -3.24 -29.81 -17.69
CA GLU A 3 -2.21 -29.02 -18.35
C GLU A 3 -1.52 -28.12 -17.32
N GLN A 4 -0.25 -28.41 -17.03
CA GLN A 4 0.59 -27.56 -16.20
C GLN A 4 0.85 -26.25 -16.97
N ARG A 5 0.23 -25.15 -16.51
CA ARG A 5 0.56 -23.81 -16.99
C ARG A 5 1.98 -23.47 -16.58
N ASN A 6 2.84 -23.29 -17.58
CA ASN A 6 4.21 -22.84 -17.45
C ASN A 6 4.25 -21.48 -16.76
N LEU A 7 5.10 -21.33 -15.74
CA LEU A 7 5.38 -20.04 -15.09
C LEU A 7 6.23 -19.20 -16.06
N GLU A 8 5.58 -18.61 -17.06
CA GLU A 8 6.25 -17.69 -17.99
C GLU A 8 6.76 -16.45 -17.23
N GLN A 9 8.08 -16.36 -17.17
CA GLN A 9 8.90 -15.15 -17.13
C GLN A 9 8.32 -13.98 -16.32
N LYS A 10 8.67 -13.94 -15.02
CA LYS A 10 8.53 -12.74 -14.18
C LYS A 10 9.18 -11.56 -14.90
N SER A 11 8.36 -10.70 -15.51
CA SER A 11 8.74 -9.36 -15.93
C SER A 11 9.50 -8.72 -14.78
N ARG A 12 10.70 -8.20 -15.07
CA ARG A 12 11.52 -7.47 -14.11
C ARG A 12 10.68 -6.37 -13.46
N TRP A 13 10.22 -6.63 -12.23
CA TRP A 13 9.65 -5.63 -11.34
C TRP A 13 10.77 -4.67 -10.97
N THR A 14 11.07 -3.71 -11.85
CA THR A 14 11.94 -2.61 -11.49
C THR A 14 11.14 -1.81 -10.48
N LEU A 15 11.53 -1.89 -9.20
CA LEU A 15 11.02 -1.02 -8.14
C LEU A 15 10.92 0.38 -8.73
N LEU A 16 9.71 0.96 -8.72
CA LEU A 16 9.49 2.26 -9.33
C LEU A 16 10.50 3.24 -8.69
N PRO A 17 11.23 4.05 -9.49
CA PRO A 17 12.37 4.84 -9.02
C PRO A 17 12.08 5.78 -7.84
N SER A 18 10.81 6.06 -7.56
CA SER A 18 10.35 6.93 -6.48
C SER A 18 10.08 6.21 -5.15
N PHE A 19 10.16 4.88 -5.09
CA PHE A 19 9.81 4.06 -3.91
C PHE A 19 11.01 3.68 -3.02
N SER A 20 11.99 4.57 -2.89
CA SER A 20 13.16 4.34 -2.05
C SER A 20 12.88 4.70 -0.59
N GLY A 21 12.15 3.86 0.15
CA GLY A 21 12.01 4.00 1.60
C GLY A 21 10.76 3.36 2.20
N ASP A 22 9.66 3.37 1.45
CA ASP A 22 8.36 2.96 1.96
C ASP A 22 8.22 1.44 1.87
N ARG A 23 8.02 0.78 3.01
CA ARG A 23 7.77 -0.66 3.05
C ARG A 23 6.28 -0.88 2.84
N PHE A 24 5.92 -1.39 1.65
CA PHE A 24 4.61 -2.00 1.44
C PHE A 24 4.40 -3.12 2.45
N ASP A 25 3.21 -3.15 3.02
CA ASP A 25 2.79 -4.19 3.95
C ASP A 25 1.74 -5.06 3.25
N ASN A 26 0.45 -4.84 3.49
CA ASN A 26 -0.61 -5.61 2.84
C ASN A 26 -1.13 -4.94 1.56
N LEU A 27 -1.46 -5.77 0.57
CA LEU A 27 -2.05 -5.36 -0.70
C LEU A 27 -3.52 -5.77 -0.76
N PHE A 28 -4.37 -4.84 -1.18
CA PHE A 28 -5.75 -5.07 -1.57
C PHE A 28 -5.88 -4.87 -3.09
N VAL A 29 -6.65 -5.72 -3.76
CA VAL A 29 -6.94 -5.57 -5.18
C VAL A 29 -8.41 -5.23 -5.33
N ASP A 30 -8.70 -4.08 -5.92
CA ASP A 30 -10.08 -3.71 -6.24
C ASP A 30 -10.63 -4.66 -7.32
N PRO A 31 -11.67 -5.45 -7.03
CA PRO A 31 -12.19 -6.44 -7.97
C PRO A 31 -12.83 -5.82 -9.22
N TYR A 32 -13.20 -4.53 -9.19
CA TYR A 32 -13.87 -3.88 -10.32
C TYR A 32 -12.88 -3.29 -11.33
N THR A 33 -11.75 -2.77 -10.86
CA THR A 33 -10.75 -2.09 -11.70
C THR A 33 -9.46 -2.90 -11.87
N GLY A 34 -9.17 -3.81 -10.94
CA GLY A 34 -7.87 -4.47 -10.84
C GLY A 34 -6.77 -3.57 -10.27
N ASP A 35 -7.11 -2.35 -9.81
CA ASP A 35 -6.15 -1.46 -9.17
C ASP A 35 -5.68 -2.06 -7.84
N VAL A 36 -4.38 -1.93 -7.58
CA VAL A 36 -3.76 -2.41 -6.35
C VAL A 36 -3.66 -1.25 -5.37
N TRP A 37 -4.16 -1.46 -4.17
CA TRP A 37 -4.08 -0.54 -3.04
C TRP A 37 -3.12 -1.12 -2.02
N GLY A 38 -2.12 -0.34 -1.63
CA GLY A 38 -1.11 -0.74 -0.65
C GLY A 38 -1.17 0.15 0.59
N GLY A 39 -1.15 -0.47 1.76
CA GLY A 39 -0.74 0.20 2.99
C GLY A 39 0.78 0.20 3.09
N CYS A 40 1.36 1.35 3.40
CA CYS A 40 2.80 1.56 3.42
C CYS A 40 3.28 2.15 4.75
N HIS A 41 4.50 1.78 5.13
CA HIS A 41 5.25 2.36 6.24
C HIS A 41 6.36 3.27 5.67
N PRO A 42 6.19 4.61 5.71
CA PRO A 42 7.17 5.53 5.10
C PRO A 42 8.56 5.43 5.71
N ASN A 43 8.61 5.10 7.00
CA ASN A 43 9.84 4.77 7.70
C ASN A 43 9.60 3.53 8.56
N GLY A 44 9.95 2.36 8.02
CA GLY A 44 9.80 1.09 8.74
C GLY A 44 10.53 1.05 10.09
N MET A 45 11.61 1.82 10.29
CA MET A 45 12.32 1.82 11.57
C MET A 45 11.44 2.35 12.72
N LYS A 46 10.59 3.35 12.45
CA LYS A 46 9.66 3.87 13.46
C LYS A 46 8.57 2.88 13.85
N LEU A 47 8.27 1.91 12.97
CA LEU A 47 7.33 0.83 13.26
C LEU A 47 8.00 -0.26 14.10
N PHE A 48 9.22 -0.69 13.74
CA PHE A 48 9.93 -1.76 14.46
C PHE A 48 10.51 -1.29 15.81
N HIS A 49 10.89 -0.03 15.91
CA HIS A 49 11.40 0.62 17.13
C HIS A 49 10.47 1.77 17.50
N TYR A 50 9.32 1.42 18.05
CA TYR A 50 8.30 2.39 18.42
C TYR A 50 8.84 3.40 19.46
N ASP A 51 8.67 4.68 19.15
CA ASP A 51 8.99 5.81 20.01
C ASP A 51 7.76 6.73 20.06
N PRO A 52 7.13 6.95 21.23
CA PRO A 52 5.94 7.80 21.35
C PRO A 52 6.21 9.27 21.02
N GLU A 53 7.46 9.73 21.08
CA GLU A 53 7.86 11.09 20.68
C GLU A 53 8.18 11.18 19.17
N ASN A 54 8.25 10.03 18.48
CA ASN A 54 8.61 9.93 17.07
C ASN A 54 7.83 8.82 16.36
N LEU A 55 6.53 9.09 16.17
CA LEU A 55 5.53 8.13 15.74
C LEU A 55 5.75 7.61 14.30
N PRO A 56 5.35 6.35 14.00
CA PRO A 56 5.33 5.83 12.65
C PRO A 56 4.18 6.48 11.85
N GLY A 57 4.51 7.03 10.68
CA GLY A 57 3.53 7.59 9.77
C GLY A 57 2.70 6.53 9.05
N SER A 58 1.68 7.00 8.34
CA SER A 58 0.78 6.19 7.53
C SER A 58 0.77 6.67 6.10
N GLU A 59 0.84 5.74 5.14
CA GLU A 59 0.71 6.05 3.72
C GLU A 59 -0.16 5.02 3.01
N VAL A 60 -0.94 5.50 2.04
CA VAL A 60 -1.74 4.68 1.11
C VAL A 60 -1.36 5.01 -0.31
N ILE A 61 -1.02 3.97 -1.06
CA ILE A 61 -0.69 4.04 -2.47
C ILE A 61 -1.75 3.31 -3.30
N ARG A 62 -2.14 3.91 -4.42
CA ARG A 62 -2.90 3.24 -5.49
C ARG A 62 -1.99 3.04 -6.70
N ILE A 63 -1.97 1.82 -7.23
CA ILE A 63 -1.26 1.43 -8.44
C ILE A 63 -2.29 1.00 -9.48
N GLN A 64 -2.26 1.66 -10.62
CA GLN A 64 -3.16 1.40 -11.74
C GLN A 64 -2.38 0.87 -12.93
N ASN A 65 -3.02 0.01 -13.73
CA ASN A 65 -2.43 -0.58 -14.94
C ASN A 65 -1.08 -1.25 -14.65
N ILE A 66 -1.01 -2.08 -13.59
CA ILE A 66 0.24 -2.65 -13.05
C ILE A 66 1.05 -3.47 -14.06
N LEU A 67 0.41 -4.01 -15.09
CA LEU A 67 1.06 -4.77 -16.17
C LEU A 67 1.53 -3.91 -17.35
N SER A 68 1.21 -2.61 -17.36
CA SER A 68 1.62 -1.70 -18.43
C SER A 68 3.10 -1.35 -18.35
N ALA A 69 3.68 -0.86 -19.45
CA ALA A 69 5.07 -0.41 -19.46
C ALA A 69 5.35 0.77 -18.50
N LYS A 70 4.30 1.53 -18.14
CA LYS A 70 4.36 2.67 -17.22
C LYS A 70 3.12 2.68 -16.32
N PRO A 71 3.12 1.89 -15.23
CA PRO A 71 2.04 1.92 -14.24
C PRO A 71 1.87 3.32 -13.65
N THR A 72 0.64 3.71 -13.37
CA THR A 72 0.36 4.96 -12.65
C THR A 72 0.36 4.67 -11.17
N VAL A 73 1.17 5.40 -10.41
CA VAL A 73 1.21 5.28 -8.95
C VAL A 73 0.87 6.60 -8.31
N THR A 74 -0.07 6.57 -7.38
CA THR A 74 -0.63 7.75 -6.72
C THR A 74 -0.59 7.56 -5.21
N GLN A 75 -0.01 8.53 -4.50
CA GLN A 75 -0.16 8.64 -3.06
C GLN A 75 -1.54 9.23 -2.77
N VAL A 76 -2.45 8.40 -2.26
CA VAL A 76 -3.85 8.78 -2.00
C VAL A 76 -4.01 9.37 -0.60
N TYR A 77 -3.20 8.90 0.35
CA TYR A 77 -3.18 9.40 1.72
C TYR A 77 -1.77 9.31 2.28
N ALA A 78 -1.34 10.34 3.02
CA ALA A 78 -0.09 10.34 3.76
C ALA A 78 -0.20 11.25 4.99
N GLU A 79 0.24 10.77 6.15
CA GLU A 79 0.43 11.58 7.35
C GLU A 79 1.58 11.04 8.23
N ASN A 80 1.87 11.73 9.33
CA ASN A 80 3.09 11.56 10.13
C ASN A 80 2.93 10.75 11.43
N GLY A 81 1.79 10.12 11.67
CA GLY A 81 1.44 9.36 12.86
C GLY A 81 0.56 10.14 13.86
N SER A 82 0.29 11.42 13.63
CA SER A 82 -0.52 12.24 14.55
C SER A 82 -2.00 11.85 14.56
N VAL A 83 -2.53 11.32 13.44
CA VAL A 83 -3.91 10.86 13.35
C VAL A 83 -3.97 9.33 13.35
N LEU A 84 -3.14 8.69 12.54
CA LEU A 84 -3.17 7.25 12.32
C LEU A 84 -1.74 6.71 12.23
N GLN A 85 -1.37 5.71 13.00
CA GLN A 85 0.03 5.28 13.12
C GLN A 85 0.26 3.93 12.43
N GLY A 86 1.21 3.86 11.50
CA GLY A 86 1.65 2.60 10.89
C GLY A 86 0.59 1.90 10.04
N CYS A 87 0.12 2.57 8.98
CA CYS A 87 -0.76 1.98 7.97
C CYS A 87 -0.21 0.65 7.45
N SER A 88 -1.03 -0.39 7.54
CA SER A 88 -0.70 -1.74 7.09
C SER A 88 -1.51 -2.17 5.89
N VAL A 89 -2.76 -1.72 5.77
CA VAL A 89 -3.68 -2.11 4.70
C VAL A 89 -4.58 -0.94 4.32
N ALA A 90 -4.93 -0.86 3.04
CA ALA A 90 -5.91 0.08 2.55
C ALA A 90 -6.84 -0.62 1.55
N ALA A 91 -8.16 -0.52 1.77
CA ALA A 91 -9.17 -1.10 0.89
C ALA A 91 -10.22 -0.06 0.51
N VAL A 92 -10.78 -0.21 -0.69
CA VAL A 92 -11.80 0.72 -1.19
C VAL A 92 -13.10 0.01 -1.48
N TYR A 93 -14.20 0.69 -1.20
CA TYR A 93 -15.53 0.23 -1.54
C TYR A 93 -16.48 1.42 -1.71
N SER A 94 -17.14 1.49 -2.87
CA SER A 94 -18.19 2.49 -3.15
C SER A 94 -17.81 3.94 -2.83
N GLY A 95 -16.63 4.38 -3.29
CA GLY A 95 -16.13 5.75 -3.06
C GLY A 95 -15.62 6.00 -1.64
N LYS A 96 -15.46 4.96 -0.83
CA LYS A 96 -14.91 5.03 0.53
C LYS A 96 -13.55 4.35 0.59
N LEU A 97 -12.68 4.88 1.44
CA LEU A 97 -11.37 4.32 1.76
C LEU A 97 -11.34 3.87 3.22
N PHE A 98 -10.95 2.61 3.44
CA PHE A 98 -10.72 2.03 4.76
C PHE A 98 -9.22 1.78 4.94
N ILE A 99 -8.62 2.36 5.99
CA ILE A 99 -7.20 2.23 6.30
C ILE A 99 -7.05 1.51 7.64
N GLY A 100 -6.39 0.36 7.63
CA GLY A 100 -6.05 -0.42 8.81
C GLY A 100 -4.58 -0.26 9.18
N THR A 101 -4.27 -0.31 10.49
CA THR A 101 -2.90 -0.21 11.01
C THR A 101 -2.45 -1.52 11.66
N VAL A 102 -1.14 -1.67 11.87
CA VAL A 102 -0.59 -2.85 12.55
C VAL A 102 -1.08 -2.95 14.00
N PHE A 103 -1.12 -1.85 14.75
CA PHE A 103 -1.40 -1.88 16.20
C PHE A 103 -2.21 -0.69 16.75
N HIS A 104 -2.53 0.33 15.96
CA HIS A 104 -3.14 1.56 16.47
C HIS A 104 -4.67 1.56 16.32
N ARG A 105 -5.18 2.20 15.28
CA ARG A 105 -6.62 2.38 15.00
C ARG A 105 -6.90 2.08 13.53
N ALA A 106 -8.15 2.24 13.11
CA ALA A 106 -8.50 2.31 11.70
C ALA A 106 -9.04 3.69 11.36
N LEU A 107 -8.91 4.09 10.10
CA LEU A 107 -9.48 5.31 9.55
C LEU A 107 -10.45 4.98 8.41
N TYR A 108 -11.53 5.74 8.34
CA TYR A 108 -12.51 5.68 7.26
C TYR A 108 -12.61 7.07 6.63
N CYS A 109 -12.44 7.13 5.31
CA CYS A 109 -12.40 8.36 4.53
C CYS A 109 -13.38 8.32 3.35
N GLU A 110 -13.83 9.50 2.96
CA GLU A 110 -14.43 9.76 1.64
C GLU A 110 -13.31 9.94 0.60
N LEU A 111 -13.50 9.40 -0.62
CA LEU A 111 -12.57 9.55 -1.75
C LEU A 111 -13.04 10.60 -2.76
#